data_AF-A0A967W761-F1
#
_entry.id   AF-A0A967W761-F1
#
_cell.length_a   1.000
_cell.length_b   1.000
_cell.length_c   1.000
_cell.angle_alpha   90.00
_cell.angle_beta   90.00
_cell.angle_gamma   90.00
#
_symmetry.space_group_name_H-M   'P 1'
#
loop_
_entity.id
_entity.type
_entity.pdbx_description
1 polymer ?
#
loop_
_entity_poly.entity_id
_entity_poly.type
_entity_poly.pdbx_seq_one_letter_code
_entity_poly.pdbx_strand_id
1 'polypeptide(L)' 'PGFPNAGCAVDNCPLTFNDSQLDSDVDGAGDVCDPCPLDAVNDIDGDGVCGDVDNCPELPNAL' A
#
# COMPACT_ATOMS: atom_id res chain seq x y z
N PRO A 1 18.18 1.11 15.66
CA PRO A 1 17.20 1.13 14.54
C PRO A 1 16.86 -0.32 14.20
N GLY A 2 15.84 -0.84 14.90
CA GLY A 2 15.55 -2.26 15.10
C GLY A 2 14.56 -2.80 14.05
N PHE A 3 14.55 -4.10 13.75
CA PHE A 3 14.88 -5.23 14.63
C PHE A 3 15.68 -6.32 13.89
N PRO A 4 16.76 -6.89 14.46
CA PRO A 4 17.52 -7.97 13.84
C PRO A 4 16.83 -9.31 14.07
N ASN A 5 16.16 -9.80 13.03
CA ASN A 5 15.67 -11.16 12.76
C ASN A 5 15.71 -12.20 13.90
N ALA A 6 14.52 -12.51 14.46
CA ALA A 6 14.18 -13.76 15.14
C ALA A 6 12.65 -13.94 15.20
N GLY A 7 12.01 -14.37 14.10
CA GLY A 7 10.62 -14.86 14.11
C GLY A 7 9.48 -13.84 14.00
N CYS A 8 9.74 -12.60 13.59
CA CYS A 8 8.69 -11.62 13.28
C CYS A 8 8.39 -11.57 11.77
N ALA A 9 7.17 -11.17 11.40
CA ALA A 9 6.81 -10.83 10.03
C ALA A 9 7.77 -9.77 9.46
N VAL A 10 7.94 -9.77 8.13
CA VAL A 10 8.77 -8.76 7.44
C VAL A 10 8.12 -7.40 7.64
N ASP A 11 8.92 -6.39 7.96
CA ASP A 11 8.46 -5.00 8.07
C ASP A 11 8.00 -4.48 6.71
N ASN A 12 6.70 -4.23 6.59
CA ASN A 12 6.05 -3.73 5.38
C ASN A 12 6.09 -2.19 5.27
N CYS A 13 6.60 -1.48 6.29
CA CYS A 13 6.85 -0.05 6.23
C CYS A 13 8.19 0.35 6.89
N PRO A 14 9.34 0.08 6.24
CA PRO A 14 10.67 0.27 6.86
C PRO A 14 11.01 1.70 7.32
N LEU A 15 10.27 2.70 6.81
CA LEU A 15 10.47 4.11 7.11
C LEU A 15 9.37 4.70 8.02
N THR A 16 8.30 3.94 8.29
CA THR A 16 7.13 4.42 9.02
C THR A 16 6.73 3.38 10.07
N PHE A 17 6.78 3.75 11.35
CA PHE A 17 6.38 2.83 12.42
C PHE A 17 4.87 2.50 12.34
N ASN A 18 4.56 1.21 12.18
CA ASN A 18 3.22 0.62 12.25
C ASN A 18 3.25 -0.68 13.06
N ASP A 19 2.81 -0.63 14.31
CA ASP A 19 2.80 -1.76 15.24
C ASP A 19 1.93 -2.94 14.76
N SER A 20 0.82 -2.64 14.08
CA SER A 20 -0.11 -3.63 13.54
C SER A 20 0.44 -4.38 12.33
N GLN A 21 1.41 -3.78 11.61
CA GLN A 21 1.91 -4.28 10.32
C GLN A 21 0.76 -4.61 9.36
N LEU A 22 -0.34 -3.85 9.46
CA LEU A 22 -1.53 -4.08 8.63
C LEU A 22 -1.18 -3.84 7.16
N ASP A 23 -1.65 -4.73 6.31
CA ASP A 23 -1.52 -4.76 4.85
C ASP A 23 -2.85 -5.33 4.34
N SER A 24 -3.78 -4.42 4.06
CA SER A 24 -5.19 -4.73 3.84
C SER A 24 -5.46 -5.33 2.46
N ASP A 25 -4.63 -5.05 1.47
CA ASP A 25 -4.76 -5.56 0.10
C ASP A 25 -3.69 -6.60 -0.30
N VAL A 26 -2.71 -6.82 0.57
CA VAL A 26 -1.70 -7.88 0.47
C VAL A 26 -0.71 -7.65 -0.67
N ASP A 27 -0.37 -6.38 -0.94
CA ASP A 27 0.63 -5.99 -1.94
C ASP A 27 2.08 -5.97 -1.38
N GLY A 28 2.21 -6.03 -0.06
CA GLY A 28 3.47 -6.02 0.67
C GLY A 28 3.93 -4.67 1.19
N ALA A 29 3.21 -3.58 0.88
CA ALA A 29 3.26 -2.31 1.59
C ALA A 29 2.26 -2.34 2.75
N GLY A 30 2.61 -1.73 3.88
CA GLY A 30 1.64 -1.60 4.97
C GLY A 30 0.71 -0.41 4.76
N ASP A 31 -0.53 -0.49 5.27
CA ASP A 31 -1.57 0.52 5.10
C ASP A 31 -1.13 1.96 5.44
N VAL A 32 -0.13 2.12 6.32
CA VAL A 32 0.36 3.45 6.72
C VAL A 32 1.34 4.08 5.73
N CYS A 33 1.90 3.29 4.82
CA CYS A 33 2.89 3.71 3.83
C CYS A 33 2.53 3.35 2.39
N ASP A 34 1.43 2.64 2.19
CA ASP A 34 0.80 2.36 0.91
C ASP A 34 -0.02 3.57 0.42
N PRO A 35 0.20 4.07 -0.81
CA PRO A 35 -0.63 5.14 -1.37
C PRO A 35 -2.07 4.71 -1.66
N CYS A 36 -2.34 3.43 -1.85
CA CYS A 36 -3.67 2.87 -2.09
C CYS A 36 -3.95 1.63 -1.22
N PRO A 37 -4.16 1.78 0.10
CA PRO A 37 -4.23 0.67 1.08
C PRO A 37 -5.31 -0.41 0.86
N LEU A 38 -6.16 -0.24 -0.14
CA LEU A 38 -7.29 -1.12 -0.46
C LEU A 38 -7.24 -1.60 -1.92
N ASP A 39 -6.17 -1.30 -2.65
CA ASP A 39 -5.96 -1.66 -4.04
C ASP A 39 -4.51 -2.09 -4.29
N ALA A 40 -4.32 -3.41 -4.37
CA ALA A 40 -2.99 -3.99 -4.53
C ALA A 40 -2.27 -3.62 -5.83
N VAL A 41 -2.97 -2.99 -6.79
CA VAL A 41 -2.37 -2.51 -8.04
C VAL A 41 -2.16 -0.99 -8.03
N ASN A 42 -2.54 -0.33 -6.95
CA ASN A 42 -2.45 1.11 -6.74
C ASN A 42 -3.14 1.90 -7.87
N ASP A 43 -2.66 3.11 -8.12
CA ASP A 43 -3.02 3.91 -9.29
C ASP A 43 -2.40 3.29 -10.57
N ILE A 44 -3.07 2.27 -11.11
CA ILE A 44 -2.57 1.46 -12.24
C ILE A 44 -2.45 2.26 -13.54
N ASP A 45 -3.23 3.33 -13.71
CA ASP A 45 -3.22 4.17 -14.90
C ASP A 45 -2.43 5.49 -14.74
N GLY A 46 -2.10 5.87 -13.51
CA GLY A 46 -1.21 6.97 -13.17
C GLY A 46 -1.89 8.33 -13.17
N ASP A 47 -3.21 8.40 -12.94
CA ASP A 47 -3.97 9.64 -12.95
C ASP A 47 -4.10 10.33 -11.58
N GLY A 48 -3.63 9.68 -10.52
CA GLY A 48 -3.64 10.15 -9.14
C GLY A 48 -4.80 9.63 -8.30
N VAL A 49 -5.64 8.73 -8.82
CA VAL A 49 -6.75 8.09 -8.12
C VAL A 49 -6.50 6.58 -8.02
N CYS A 50 -6.69 6.00 -6.83
CA CYS A 50 -6.54 4.56 -6.66
C CYS A 50 -7.62 3.81 -7.46
N GLY A 51 -7.28 2.67 -8.05
CA GLY A 51 -8.18 1.93 -8.94
C GLY A 51 -9.44 1.38 -8.25
N ASP A 52 -9.44 1.22 -6.93
CA ASP A 52 -10.63 0.85 -6.14
C ASP A 52 -11.69 1.97 -6.06
N VAL A 53 -11.28 3.23 -6.24
CA VAL A 53 -12.16 4.41 -6.19
C VAL A 53 -12.25 5.18 -7.51
N ASP A 54 -11.43 4.86 -8.50
CA ASP A 54 -11.52 5.40 -9.85
C ASP A 54 -12.73 4.82 -10.61
N ASN A 55 -13.46 5.68 -11.32
CA ASN A 55 -14.58 5.30 -12.17
C ASN A 55 -14.16 4.72 -13.54
N CYS A 56 -12.91 4.88 -13.97
CA CYS A 56 -12.36 4.19 -15.14
C CYS A 56 -10.91 3.72 -14.89
N PRO A 57 -10.70 2.72 -14.00
CA PRO A 57 -9.37 2.34 -13.45
C PRO A 57 -8.25 1.97 -14.43
N GLU A 58 -8.51 1.87 -15.73
CA GLU A 58 -7.49 1.51 -16.74
C GLU A 58 -7.26 2.64 -17.77
N LEU A 59 -7.86 3.82 -17.57
CA LEU A 59 -7.92 4.89 -18.55
C LEU A 59 -7.78 6.26 -17.87
N PRO A 60 -6.61 6.93 -17.96
CA PRO A 60 -6.34 8.10 -17.13
C PRO A 60 -7.42 9.19 -17.21
N ASN A 61 -8.09 9.44 -16.10
CA ASN A 61 -9.19 10.40 -16.00
C ASN A 61 -9.35 11.01 -14.60
N ALA A 62 -8.34 11.74 -14.12
CA ALA A 62 -8.38 12.41 -12.82
C ALA A 62 -9.72 13.17 -12.58
N LEU A 63 -10.60 12.60 -11.74
CA LEU A 63 -11.85 13.21 -11.27
C LEU A 63 -11.66 13.88 -9.91
#